data_AF-A0A0R2A9W2-F1
#
_entry.id   AF-A0A0R2A9W2-F1
#
_cell.length_a   1.000
_cell.length_b   1.000
_cell.length_c   1.000
_cell.angle_alpha   90.00
_cell.angle_beta   90.00
_cell.angle_gamma   90.00
#
_symmetry.space_group_name_H-M   'P 1'
#
loop_
_entity.id
_entity.type
_entity.pdbx_description
1 polymer ?
#
loop_
_entity_poly.entity_id
_entity_poly.type
_entity_poly.pdbx_seq_one_letter_code
_entity_poly.pdbx_strand_id
1 'polypeptide(L)' 'MQHDIAFEERNVNENPEYIDYLKNKGFQSVPVLEQDNNPIIRGFRPDLLKKIVAQ' A
#
# COMPACT_ATOMS: atom_id res chain seq x y z
N MET A 1 -9.50 -18.27 -7.87
CA MET A 1 -9.16 -16.94 -8.41
C MET A 1 -9.14 -15.99 -7.23
N GLN A 2 -8.17 -15.08 -7.24
CA GLN A 2 -7.62 -14.39 -6.08
C GLN A 2 -8.53 -13.24 -5.63
N HIS A 3 -9.47 -13.53 -4.73
CA HIS A 3 -10.32 -12.63 -3.91
C HIS A 3 -11.03 -11.40 -4.53
N ASP A 4 -10.91 -11.11 -5.83
CA ASP A 4 -11.66 -10.05 -6.57
C ASP A 4 -11.67 -8.66 -5.88
N ILE A 5 -10.62 -8.35 -5.12
CA ILE A 5 -10.45 -7.02 -4.53
C ILE A 5 -9.81 -6.12 -5.58
N ALA A 6 -10.53 -5.10 -6.02
CA ALA A 6 -9.97 -4.06 -6.87
C ALA A 6 -8.95 -3.23 -6.07
N PHE A 7 -7.70 -3.23 -6.51
CA PHE A 7 -6.65 -2.37 -5.98
C PHE A 7 -5.87 -1.71 -7.12
N GLU A 8 -5.33 -0.53 -6.85
CA GLU A 8 -4.40 0.15 -7.74
C GLU A 8 -2.99 -0.04 -7.19
N GLU A 9 -2.10 -0.66 -7.98
CA GLU A 9 -0.70 -0.78 -7.62
C GLU A 9 0.09 0.44 -8.08
N ARG A 10 0.82 1.06 -7.15
CA ARG A 10 1.73 2.17 -7.43
C ARG A 10 3.15 1.78 -7.08
N ASN A 11 3.89 1.30 -8.07
CA ASN A 11 5.27 0.86 -7.90
C ASN A 11 6.23 2.06 -7.97
N VAL A 12 6.88 2.38 -6.85
CA VAL A 12 7.85 3.48 -6.73
C VAL A 12 9.13 3.27 -7.55
N ASN A 13 9.45 2.03 -7.94
CA ASN A 13 10.60 1.75 -8.80
C ASN A 13 10.32 2.08 -10.27
N GLU A 14 9.05 1.98 -10.68
CA GLU A 14 8.61 2.33 -12.03
C GLU A 14 8.23 3.81 -12.14
N ASN A 15 7.61 4.34 -11.09
CA ASN A 15 7.09 5.71 -11.01
C ASN A 15 7.66 6.40 -9.75
N PRO A 16 8.88 6.99 -9.84
CA PRO A 16 9.56 7.60 -8.70
C PRO A 16 8.82 8.79 -8.07
N GLU A 17 7.88 9.43 -8.80
CA GLU A 17 7.06 10.53 -8.30
C GLU A 17 6.22 10.15 -7.07
N TYR A 18 5.90 8.86 -6.92
CA TYR A 18 5.20 8.37 -5.74
C TYR A 18 6.07 8.40 -4.48
N ILE A 19 7.39 8.51 -4.60
CA ILE A 19 8.28 8.70 -3.45
C ILE A 19 7.98 10.04 -2.77
N ASP A 20 7.74 11.10 -3.53
CA ASP A 20 7.43 12.41 -2.97
C ASP A 20 6.07 12.42 -2.28
N TYR A 21 5.09 11.70 -2.86
CA TYR A 21 3.80 11.44 -2.20
C TYR A 21 3.99 10.75 -0.84
N LEU A 22 4.80 9.70 -0.78
CA LEU A 22 5.07 8.96 0.45
C LEU A 22 5.80 9.83 1.50
N LYS A 23 6.80 10.60 1.08
CA LYS A 23 7.56 11.51 1.94
C LYS A 23 6.67 12.62 2.51
N ASN A 24 5.80 13.22 1.70
CA ASN A 24 4.87 14.26 2.15
C ASN A 24 3.88 13.74 3.19
N LYS A 25 3.52 12.45 3.13
CA LYS A 25 2.71 11.78 4.16
C LYS A 25 3.52 11.26 5.36
N GLY A 26 4.84 11.44 5.37
CA GLY A 26 5.73 11.04 6.46
C GLY A 26 6.08 9.54 6.47
N PHE A 27 5.87 8.82 5.36
CA PHE A 27 6.31 7.44 5.25
C PHE A 27 7.79 7.36 4.88
N GLN A 28 8.48 6.40 5.49
CA GLN A 28 9.91 6.15 5.26
C GLN A 28 10.18 4.75 4.70
N SER A 29 9.14 3.93 4.56
CA SER A 29 9.25 2.55 4.09
C SER A 29 8.02 2.12 3.30
N VAL A 30 8.24 1.18 2.38
CA VAL A 30 7.24 0.47 1.60
C VAL A 30 7.16 -1.00 2.06
N PRO A 31 6.07 -1.74 1.80
CA PRO A 31 4.82 -1.31 1.16
C PRO A 31 3.96 -0.42 2.07
N VAL A 32 3.15 0.45 1.46
CA VAL A 32 2.10 1.22 2.15
C VAL A 32 0.78 0.85 1.50
N LEU A 33 -0.21 0.44 2.31
CA LEU A 33 -1.59 0.30 1.83
C LEU A 33 -2.42 1.45 2.37
N GLU A 34 -3.25 1.97 1.48
CA GLU A 34 -4.17 3.05 1.76
C GLU A 34 -5.58 2.60 1.40
N GLN A 35 -6.54 2.97 2.24
CA GLN A 35 -7.97 2.81 1.98
C GLN A 35 -8.60 4.20 2.11
N ASP A 36 -9.29 4.66 1.06
CA ASP A 36 -9.88 6.01 1.02
C ASP A 36 -8.87 7.12 1.35
N ASN A 37 -7.65 7.03 0.80
CA ASN A 37 -6.50 7.91 1.06
C ASN A 37 -5.97 7.92 2.51
N ASN A 38 -6.47 7.03 3.36
CA ASN A 38 -5.99 6.85 4.72
C ASN A 38 -5.06 5.63 4.80
N PRO A 39 -3.84 5.77 5.36
CA PRO A 39 -2.90 4.66 5.47
C PRO A 39 -3.36 3.65 6.51
N ILE A 40 -3.63 2.43 6.05
CA ILE A 40 -4.05 1.30 6.89
C ILE A 40 -2.87 0.39 7.25
N ILE A 41 -1.83 0.35 6.40
CA ILE A 41 -0.62 -0.43 6.63
C ILE A 41 0.60 0.39 6.24
N ARG A 42 1.62 0.38 7.11
CA ARG A 42 2.95 0.94 6.85
C ARG A 42 4.00 -0.16 7.04
N GLY A 43 4.79 -0.42 6.01
CA GLY A 43 5.82 -1.44 6.01
C GLY A 43 5.29 -2.87 5.83
N PHE A 44 6.21 -3.85 5.92
CA PHE A 44 5.89 -5.25 5.66
C PHE A 44 5.11 -5.88 6.81
N ARG A 45 3.78 -5.95 6.66
CA ARG A 45 2.84 -6.54 7.63
C ARG A 45 2.05 -7.67 6.98
N PRO A 46 2.66 -8.86 6.80
CA PRO A 46 1.99 -10.00 6.17
C PRO A 46 0.76 -10.48 6.96
N ASP A 47 0.72 -10.23 8.27
CA ASP A 47 -0.43 -10.47 9.13
C ASP A 47 -1.66 -9.63 8.75
N LEU A 48 -1.46 -8.37 8.35
CA LEU A 48 -2.53 -7.48 7.91
C LEU A 48 -2.93 -7.71 6.45
N LEU A 49 -1.96 -8.01 5.59
CA LEU A 49 -2.23 -8.40 4.20
C LEU A 49 -3.14 -9.63 4.13
N LYS A 50 -2.91 -10.65 4.97
CA LYS A 50 -3.78 -11.84 5.05
C LYS A 50 -5.22 -11.50 5.43
N LYS A 51 -5.46 -10.48 6.26
CA LYS A 51 -6.82 -10.07 6.66
C LYS A 51 -7.59 -9.40 5.52
N ILE A 52 -6.90 -8.64 4.68
CA ILE A 52 -7.50 -7.99 3.50
C ILE A 52 -7.90 -9.05 2.48
N VAL A 53 -7.04 -10.06 2.30
CA VAL A 53 -7.25 -11.16 1.35
C VAL A 53 -8.31 -12.17 1.85
N ALA A 54 -8.69 -12.16 3.14
CA ALA A 54 -9.63 -13.13 3.71
C ALA A 54 -11.09 -12.62 3.81
N GLN A 55 -11.40 -11.46 3.23
CA GLN A 55 -12.78 -10.97 3.09
C GLN A 55 -13.44 -11.42 1.80
#